data_AF-A0A645IPG7-F1
#
_entry.id   AF-A0A645IPG7-F1
#
_cell.length_a   1.000
_cell.length_b   1.000
_cell.length_c   1.000
_cell.angle_alpha   90.00
_cell.angle_beta   90.00
_cell.angle_gamma   90.00
#
_symmetry.space_group_name_H-M   'P 1'
#
loop_
_entity.id
_entity.type
_entity.pdbx_description
1 polymer ?
#
loop_
_entity_poly.entity_id
_entity_poly.type
_entity_poly.pdbx_seq_one_letter_code
_entity_poly.pdbx_strand_id
1 'polypeptide(L)' 'MAWGYNTESTDRTIDTHIKRLRAKLDEFDHPMWQIKTVWGVGYQFEVTAE' A
#
# COMPACT_ATOMS: atom_id res chain seq x y z
N MET A 1 -24.07 -3.37 -6.54
CA MET A 1 -23.53 -3.29 -7.92
C MET A 1 -23.34 -1.81 -8.19
N ALA A 2 -22.16 -1.21 -8.31
CA ALA A 2 -20.98 -1.62 -9.04
C ALA A 2 -19.71 -1.08 -8.36
N TRP A 3 -18.85 -1.98 -7.90
CA TRP A 3 -17.43 -1.65 -7.74
C TRP A 3 -16.86 -1.72 -9.16
N GLY A 4 -16.89 -0.58 -9.86
CA GLY A 4 -16.37 -0.45 -11.21
C GLY A 4 -14.87 -0.71 -11.21
N TYR A 5 -14.50 -1.87 -11.74
CA TYR A 5 -13.15 -2.25 -12.12
C TYR A 5 -12.60 -1.27 -13.17
N ASN A 6 -12.12 -0.10 -12.72
CA ASN A 6 -11.23 0.76 -13.49
C ASN A 6 -9.77 0.52 -13.06
N THR A 7 -9.43 -0.73 -12.80
CA THR A 7 -8.14 -1.18 -12.28
C THR A 7 -7.11 -1.46 -13.38
N GLU A 8 -7.21 -0.79 -14.53
CA GLU A 8 -6.25 -0.99 -15.64
C GLU A 8 -5.27 0.19 -15.78
N SER A 9 -5.57 1.34 -15.17
CA SER A 9 -4.77 2.57 -15.34
C SER A 9 -4.12 3.09 -14.05
N THR A 10 -4.49 2.56 -12.89
CA THR A 10 -4.08 3.10 -11.58
C THR A 10 -2.94 2.31 -10.92
N ASP A 11 -2.52 1.17 -11.46
CA ASP A 11 -1.44 0.35 -10.88
C ASP A 11 -0.11 1.11 -10.73
N ARG A 12 0.31 1.82 -11.79
CA ARG A 12 1.53 2.66 -11.74
C ARG A 12 1.38 3.87 -10.81
N THR A 13 0.17 4.40 -10.70
CA THR A 13 -0.14 5.51 -9.81
C THR A 13 -0.06 5.04 -8.36
N ILE A 14 -0.57 3.84 -8.04
CA ILE A 14 -0.52 3.25 -6.70
C ILE A 14 0.93 3.06 -6.25
N ASP A 15 1.82 2.51 -7.09
CA ASP A 15 3.24 2.37 -6.74
C ASP A 15 3.87 3.70 -6.33
N THR A 16 3.61 4.77 -7.08
CA THR A 16 4.11 6.12 -6.75
C THR A 16 3.55 6.64 -5.42
N HIS A 17 2.26 6.41 -5.17
CA HIS A 17 1.62 6.84 -3.91
C HIS A 17 2.13 6.03 -2.73
N ILE A 18 2.30 4.71 -2.86
CA ILE A 18 2.84 3.84 -1.81
C ILE A 18 4.31 4.19 -1.51
N LYS A 19 5.12 4.50 -2.53
CA LYS A 19 6.50 4.96 -2.32
C LYS A 19 6.57 6.27 -1.57
N ARG A 20 5.76 7.25 -1.95
CA ARG A 20 5.67 8.55 -1.25
C ARG A 20 5.16 8.39 0.18
N LEU A 21 4.17 7.53 0.38
CA LEU A 21 3.62 7.22 1.68
C LEU A 21 4.69 6.57 2.57
N ARG A 22 5.37 5.53 2.08
CA ARG A 22 6.49 4.89 2.79
C ARG A 22 7.59 5.88 3.15
N ALA A 23 8.01 6.74 2.23
CA ALA A 23 9.06 7.73 2.52
C ALA A 23 8.69 8.70 3.65
N LYS A 24 7.42 9.11 3.74
CA LYS A 24 6.93 9.97 4.84
C LYS A 24 6.81 9.22 6.17
N LEU A 25 6.46 7.94 6.09
CA LEU A 25 6.32 7.08 7.26
C LEU A 25 7.67 6.61 7.78
N ASP A 26 8.68 6.49 6.92
CA ASP A 26 10.07 6.15 7.28
C ASP A 26 10.70 7.21 8.20
N GLU A 27 10.18 8.44 8.19
CA GLU A 27 10.56 9.49 9.15
C GLU A 27 10.15 9.18 10.60
N PHE A 28 9.24 8.21 10.80
CA PHE A 28 8.70 7.84 12.10
C PHE A 28 8.80 6.32 12.31
N ASP A 29 9.37 5.90 13.45
CA ASP A 29 9.42 4.48 13.76
C ASP A 29 8.00 3.92 14.00
N HIS A 30 7.63 2.90 13.23
CA HIS A 30 6.31 2.29 13.24
C HIS A 30 6.42 0.76 13.37
N PRO A 31 6.73 0.24 14.57
CA PRO A 31 6.92 -1.20 14.77
C PRO A 31 5.58 -1.97 14.83
N MET A 32 4.47 -1.27 15.04
CA MET A 32 3.14 -1.85 15.21
C MET A 32 2.46 -2.20 13.88
N TRP A 33 2.96 -1.73 12.74
CA TRP A 33 2.33 -1.99 11.45
C TRP A 33 3.31 -1.82 10.29
N GLN A 34 3.06 -2.55 9.20
CA GLN A 34 3.87 -2.51 7.99
C GLN A 34 3.00 -2.61 6.74
N ILE A 35 3.45 -1.96 5.66
CA ILE A 35 2.89 -2.17 4.33
C ILE A 35 3.68 -3.29 3.67
N LYS A 36 3.03 -4.34 3.19
CA LYS A 36 3.62 -5.47 2.46
C LYS A 36 3.24 -5.42 0.99
N THR A 37 4.19 -5.74 0.11
CA THR A 37 3.93 -5.88 -1.32
C THR A 37 3.60 -7.35 -1.64
N VAL A 38 2.41 -7.60 -2.20
CA VAL A 38 1.93 -8.93 -2.60
C VAL A 38 1.96 -9.02 -4.13
N TRP A 39 2.94 -9.76 -4.64
CA TRP A 39 3.16 -9.92 -6.07
C TRP A 39 1.96 -10.55 -6.77
N GLY A 40 1.47 -9.92 -7.85
CA GLY A 40 0.31 -10.37 -8.61
C GLY A 40 -1.05 -10.00 -8.00
N VAL A 41 -1.08 -9.29 -6.85
CA VAL A 41 -2.31 -8.86 -6.17
C VAL A 41 -2.31 -7.37 -5.87
N GLY A 42 -1.22 -6.83 -5.30
CA GLY A 42 -1.11 -5.41 -4.95
C GLY A 42 -0.37 -5.18 -3.63
N TYR A 43 -0.91 -4.29 -2.78
CA TYR A 43 -0.30 -3.92 -1.50
C TYR A 43 -1.27 -4.24 -0.36
N GLN A 44 -0.73 -4.71 0.76
CA GLN A 44 -1.49 -5.05 1.96
C GLN A 44 -0.93 -4.31 3.17
N PHE A 45 -1.82 -3.80 4.02
CA PHE A 45 -1.47 -3.20 5.30
C PHE A 45 -1.62 -4.27 6.39
N GLU A 46 -0.54 -4.55 7.10
CA GLU A 46 -0.48 -5.56 8.17
C GLU A 46 -0.18 -4.86 9.49
N VAL A 47 -1.00 -5.11 10.51
CA VAL A 47 -0.82 -4.57 11.86
C VAL A 47 -0.28 -5.68 12.74
N THR A 48 0.93 -5.48 13.26
CA THR A 48 1.62 -6.35 14.22
C THR A 48 1.34 -5.86 15.65
N ALA A 49 0.08 -5.52 15.94
CA ALA A 49 -0.35 -5.25 17.30
C ALA A 49 -0.75 -6.58 17.93
N GLU A 50 -0.02 -6.99 18.97
CA GLU A 50 -0.36 -8.12 19.85
C GLU A 50 -1.46 -7.72 20.84
#